data_AF-A0A1B7K0I4-F1
#
_entry.id   AF-A0A1B7K0I4-F1
#
_cell.length_a   1.000
_cell.length_b   1.000
_cell.length_c   1.000
_cell.angle_alpha   90.00
_cell.angle_beta   90.00
_cell.angle_gamma   90.00
#
_symmetry.space_group_name_H-M   'P 1'
#
loop_
_entity.id
_entity.type
_entity.pdbx_description
1 polymer ?
#
loop_
_entity_poly.entity_id
_entity_poly.type
_entity_poly.pdbx_seq_one_letter_code
_entity_poly.pdbx_strand_id
1 'polypeptide(L)'
;MSRLYPDNYQRIQAEIADMLGNNTPLHSEERSRDRLLRVRKGMAHILCEVFPQIDDPKKQELYYWLEAINRISDAEAVDAKSEGKA
;
A
#
# COMPACT_ATOMS: atom_id res chain seq x y z
N MET A 1 13.47 30.48 -7.89
CA MET A 1 13.76 29.04 -7.73
C MET A 1 12.47 28.27 -7.96
N SER A 2 12.36 27.61 -9.11
CA SER A 2 11.23 26.76 -9.44
C SER A 2 11.18 25.60 -8.44
N ARG A 3 10.03 25.38 -7.77
CA ARG A 3 9.85 24.18 -6.94
C ARG A 3 9.94 22.97 -7.88
N LEU A 4 10.99 22.17 -7.73
CA LEU A 4 11.23 20.96 -8.51
C LEU A 4 10.17 19.87 -8.29
N TYR A 5 9.31 20.04 -7.28
CA TYR A 5 8.29 19.08 -6.91
C TYR A 5 6.97 19.78 -6.55
N PRO A 6 5.83 19.10 -6.73
CA PRO A 6 4.54 19.55 -6.23
C PRO A 6 4.55 19.72 -4.70
N ASP A 7 3.69 20.62 -4.19
CA ASP A 7 3.65 20.98 -2.76
C ASP A 7 3.34 19.80 -1.82
N ASN A 8 2.71 18.73 -2.33
CA ASN A 8 2.39 17.52 -1.58
C ASN A 8 3.49 16.45 -1.61
N TYR A 9 4.59 16.66 -2.34
CA TYR A 9 5.61 15.63 -2.57
C TYR A 9 6.22 15.09 -1.27
N GLN A 10 6.62 15.98 -0.36
CA GLN A 10 7.25 15.57 0.91
C GLN A 10 6.30 14.75 1.79
N ARG A 11 5.01 15.13 1.82
CA ARG A 11 3.96 14.37 2.53
C ARG A 11 3.82 12.96 1.96
N ILE A 12 3.71 12.85 0.63
CA ILE A 12 3.57 11.56 -0.07
C ILE A 12 4.80 10.68 0.18
N GLN A 13 6.02 11.23 0.11
CA GLN A 13 7.24 10.46 0.38
C GLN A 13 7.31 9.96 1.82
N ALA A 14 6.84 10.74 2.80
CA ALA A 14 6.76 10.30 4.18
C ALA A 14 5.75 9.15 4.37
N GLU A 15 4.58 9.24 3.75
CA GLU A 15 3.56 8.18 3.74
C GLU A 15 4.09 6.89 3.10
N ILE A 16 4.85 6.99 2.01
CA ILE A 16 5.51 5.85 1.36
C ILE A 16 6.60 5.24 2.25
N ALA A 17 7.44 6.06 2.89
CA ALA A 17 8.50 5.58 3.77
C ALA A 17 7.96 4.83 5.00
N ASP A 18 6.82 5.28 5.55
CA ASP A 18 6.07 4.57 6.59
C ASP A 18 5.56 3.21 6.08
N MET A 19 4.94 3.18 4.90
CA MET A 19 4.45 1.94 4.28
C MET A 19 5.55 0.92 4.01
N LEU A 20 6.72 1.38 3.56
CA LEU A 20 7.90 0.52 3.34
C LEU A 20 8.53 0.02 4.65
N GLY A 21 8.22 0.66 5.78
CA GLY A 21 8.83 0.31 7.06
C GLY A 21 10.23 0.85 7.27
N ASN A 22 10.67 1.82 6.47
CA ASN A 22 12.03 2.35 6.53
C ASN A 22 12.32 3.07 7.85
N ASN A 23 11.28 3.48 8.57
CA ASN A 23 11.37 4.20 9.84
C ASN A 23 11.30 3.27 11.07
N THR A 24 11.19 1.95 10.90
CA THR A 24 11.07 0.99 12.01
C THR A 24 12.10 -0.12 11.83
N PRO A 25 12.97 -0.39 12.83
CA PRO A 25 13.86 -1.52 12.77
C PRO A 25 13.03 -2.82 12.85
N LEU A 26 12.81 -3.45 11.70
CA LEU A 26 12.07 -4.71 11.60
C LEU A 26 13.01 -5.88 11.94
N HIS A 27 12.63 -6.72 12.91
CA HIS A 27 13.37 -7.94 13.23
C HIS A 27 13.26 -8.94 12.07
N SER A 28 14.29 -9.77 11.83
CA SER A 28 14.34 -10.67 10.67
C SER A 28 13.23 -11.74 10.60
N GLU A 29 12.45 -11.90 11.66
CA GLU A 29 11.39 -12.92 11.76
C GLU A 29 9.98 -12.34 11.51
N GLU A 30 9.80 -11.01 11.51
CA GLU A 30 8.52 -10.35 11.22
C GLU A 30 8.29 -10.12 9.71
N ARG A 31 8.99 -10.90 8.86
CA ARG A 31 9.31 -10.43 7.52
C ARG A 31 8.12 -10.39 6.57
N SER A 32 7.26 -11.39 6.41
CA SER A 32 6.22 -11.33 5.34
C SER A 32 4.88 -10.73 5.75
N ARG A 33 4.38 -11.09 6.93
CA ARG A 33 3.03 -10.72 7.38
C ARG A 33 2.87 -9.20 7.55
N ASP A 34 3.84 -8.53 8.17
CA ASP A 34 3.78 -7.08 8.41
C ASP A 34 3.97 -6.27 7.13
N ARG A 35 4.72 -6.80 6.16
CA ARG A 35 4.75 -6.22 4.80
C ARG A 35 3.38 -6.29 4.14
N LEU A 36 2.71 -7.45 4.23
CA LEU A 36 1.35 -7.63 3.70
C LEU A 36 0.32 -6.71 4.38
N LEU A 37 0.41 -6.52 5.70
CA LEU A 37 -0.46 -5.59 6.43
C LEU A 37 -0.26 -4.14 5.96
N ARG A 38 0.98 -3.71 5.74
CA ARG A 38 1.29 -2.36 5.24
C ARG A 38 0.85 -2.16 3.79
N VAL A 39 1.03 -3.18 2.93
CA VAL A 39 0.49 -3.17 1.56
C VAL A 39 -1.02 -3.02 1.57
N ARG A 40 -1.75 -3.77 2.43
CA ARG A 40 -3.20 -3.64 2.58
C ARG A 40 -3.62 -2.24 3.05
N LYS A 41 -2.91 -1.65 4.02
CA LYS A 41 -3.15 -0.27 4.47
C LYS A 41 -2.97 0.74 3.32
N GLY A 42 -1.91 0.59 2.53
CA GLY A 42 -1.66 1.43 1.34
C GLY A 42 -2.76 1.31 0.28
N MET A 43 -3.20 0.08 -0.02
CA MET A 43 -4.29 -0.14 -0.99
C MET A 43 -5.62 0.45 -0.52
N ALA A 44 -5.96 0.29 0.77
CA ALA A 44 -7.15 0.90 1.34
C ALA A 44 -7.12 2.43 1.22
N HIS A 45 -5.99 3.06 1.52
CA HIS A 45 -5.81 4.50 1.35
C HIS A 45 -6.02 4.92 -0.11
N ILE A 46 -5.43 4.19 -1.07
CA ILE A 46 -5.62 4.51 -2.49
C ILE A 46 -7.10 4.39 -2.87
N LEU A 47 -7.75 3.25 -2.59
CA LEU A 47 -9.13 2.99 -3.00
C LEU A 47 -10.16 3.93 -2.34
N CYS A 48 -9.95 4.29 -1.07
CA CYS A 48 -10.92 5.06 -0.30
C CYS A 48 -10.65 6.56 -0.28
N GLU A 49 -9.40 7.00 -0.37
CA GLU A 49 -9.04 8.42 -0.20
C GLU A 49 -8.55 9.05 -1.50
N VAL A 50 -7.65 8.39 -2.24
CA VAL A 50 -7.05 8.95 -3.47
C VAL A 50 -8.01 8.80 -4.65
N PHE A 51 -8.55 7.61 -4.83
CA PHE A 51 -9.31 7.22 -6.01
C PHE A 51 -10.59 8.03 -6.22
N PRO A 52 -11.41 8.33 -5.19
CA PRO A 52 -12.61 9.15 -5.38
C PRO A 52 -12.32 10.54 -5.93
N GLN A 53 -11.13 11.09 -5.66
CA GLN A 53 -10.72 12.43 -6.07
C GLN A 53 -10.18 12.50 -7.51
N ILE A 54 -9.94 11.35 -8.16
CA ILE A 54 -9.49 11.31 -9.56
C ILE A 54 -10.70 11.52 -10.47
N ASP A 55 -10.61 12.48 -11.39
CA ASP A 55 -11.57 12.68 -12.48
C ASP A 55 -10.85 12.45 -13.81
N ASP A 56 -10.58 11.17 -14.10
CA ASP A 56 -9.84 10.71 -15.28
C ASP A 56 -10.50 9.43 -15.83
N PRO A 57 -10.69 9.27 -17.15
CA PRO A 57 -11.22 8.03 -17.74
C PRO A 57 -10.40 6.77 -17.40
N LYS A 58 -9.09 6.88 -17.19
CA LYS A 58 -8.20 5.78 -16.76
C LYS A 58 -8.42 5.36 -15.32
N LYS A 59 -9.22 6.11 -14.55
CA LYS A 59 -9.64 5.74 -13.21
C LYS A 59 -10.15 4.30 -13.22
N GLN A 60 -11.14 3.97 -14.04
CA GLN A 60 -11.73 2.61 -14.06
C GLN A 60 -10.70 1.50 -14.27
N GLU A 61 -9.71 1.70 -15.14
CA GLU A 61 -8.61 0.75 -15.33
C GLU A 61 -7.76 0.60 -14.05
N LEU A 62 -7.37 1.72 -13.43
CA LEU A 62 -6.64 1.71 -12.16
C LEU A 62 -7.45 1.04 -11.04
N TYR A 63 -8.77 1.19 -11.00
CA TYR A 63 -9.64 0.49 -10.04
C TYR A 63 -9.47 -1.02 -10.15
N TYR A 64 -9.62 -1.57 -11.36
CA TYR A 64 -9.58 -3.01 -11.58
C TYR A 64 -8.23 -3.61 -11.24
N TRP A 65 -7.14 -2.91 -11.58
CA TRP A 65 -5.80 -3.33 -11.19
C TRP A 65 -5.61 -3.34 -9.67
N LEU A 66 -6.05 -2.29 -8.97
CA LEU A 66 -5.96 -2.23 -7.51
C LEU A 66 -6.83 -3.29 -6.83
N GLU A 67 -8.03 -3.54 -7.34
CA GLU A 67 -8.91 -4.58 -6.83
C GLU A 67 -8.25 -5.97 -6.98
N ALA A 68 -7.65 -6.26 -8.13
CA ALA A 68 -6.96 -7.53 -8.36
C ALA A 68 -5.76 -7.72 -7.42
N ILE A 69 -4.94 -6.68 -7.22
CA ILE A 69 -3.80 -6.72 -6.28
C ILE A 69 -4.28 -6.92 -4.84
N ASN A 70 -5.38 -6.26 -4.45
CA ASN A 70 -5.96 -6.43 -3.12
C ASN A 70 -6.43 -7.86 -2.88
N ARG A 71 -7.09 -8.49 -3.86
CA ARG A 71 -7.52 -9.90 -3.77
C ARG A 71 -6.36 -10.87 -3.59
N ILE A 72 -5.26 -10.69 -4.32
CA ILE A 72 -4.04 -11.50 -4.17
C ILE A 72 -3.47 -11.31 -2.76
N SER A 73 -3.35 -10.07 -2.31
CA SER A 73 -2.83 -9.74 -0.98
C SER A 73 -3.71 -10.31 0.14
N ASP A 74 -5.03 -10.35 -0.06
CA ASP A 74 -5.97 -10.95 0.88
C ASP A 74 -5.76 -12.46 0.99
N ALA A 75 -5.57 -13.16 -0.13
CA ALA A 75 -5.30 -14.59 -0.17
C ALA A 75 -3.98 -14.95 0.54
N GLU A 76 -2.89 -14.26 0.21
CA GLU A 76 -1.57 -14.44 0.85
C GLU A 76 -1.63 -14.21 2.36
N ALA A 77 -2.45 -13.24 2.82
CA ALA A 77 -2.64 -13.00 4.25
C ALA A 77 -3.44 -14.11 4.96
N VAL A 78 -4.29 -14.84 4.25
CA VAL A 78 -5.02 -16.01 4.78
C VAL A 78 -4.08 -17.22 4.83
N ASP A 79 -3.30 -17.46 3.78
CA ASP A 79 -2.34 -18.56 3.72
C ASP A 79 -1.25 -18.42 4.80
N ALA A 80 -0.70 -17.21 4.98
CA ALA A 80 0.26 -16.92 6.05
C ALA A 80 -0.30 -17.15 7.47
N LYS A 81 -1.62 -17.01 7.68
CA LYS A 81 -2.27 -17.33 8.96
C LYS A 81 -2.48 -18.84 9.16
N SER A 82 -2.50 -19.59 8.07
CA SER A 82 -2.74 -21.03 8.05
C SER A 82 -1.43 -21.81 8.27
N GLU A 83 -0.32 -21.32 7.71
CA GLU A 83 1.01 -21.90 7.89
C GLU A 83 1.60 -21.69 9.30
N GLY A 84 1.25 -20.60 9.99
CA GLY A 84 1.68 -20.34 11.37
C GLY A 84 0.95 -21.14 12.46
N LYS A 85 0.08 -22.09 12.08
CA LYS A 85 -0.70 -22.93 13.00
C LYS A 85 -0.32 -24.42 12.96
N ALA A 86 0.74 -24.80 12.25
CA ALA A 86 1.25 -26.17 12.19
C ALA A 86 2.32 -26.43 13.26
#